data_AF-A0A368FRQ9-F1
#
_entry.id   AF-A0A368FRQ9-F1
#
_cell.length_a   1.000
_cell.length_b   1.000
_cell.length_c   1.000
_cell.angle_alpha   90.00
_cell.angle_beta   90.00
_cell.angle_gamma   90.00
#
_symmetry.space_group_name_H-M   'P 1'
#
loop_
_entity.id
_entity.type
_entity.pdbx_description
1 polymer ?
#
loop_
_entity_poly.entity_id
_entity_poly.type
_entity_poly.pdbx_seq_one_letter_code
_entity_poly.pdbx_strand_id
1 'polypeptide(L)'
;MTSFSSPLSWRDSVAPEVIQLTKSLISLYHPSRCLVIGVFTGLGLLGIAEEIEPRGLIIALEHPSLVQYWEDVGLKLTKMNGHTHTSRIQLRSSEPIEKTLAKLAANEPSNFDFIFLDDFKRDNYLDDYEHSIRLLRRGGLLIINQVQLTSPLILSSWEAM
;
A
#
# COMPACT_ATOMS: atom_id res chain seq x y z
N MET A 1 -13.38 -12.69 14.50
CA MET A 1 -12.11 -13.38 14.19
C MET A 1 -12.24 -13.94 12.79
N THR A 2 -11.76 -13.23 11.77
CA THR A 2 -11.68 -13.77 10.41
C THR A 2 -10.52 -14.76 10.37
N SER A 3 -10.84 -16.05 10.38
CA SER A 3 -9.85 -17.11 10.21
C SER A 3 -9.39 -17.13 8.76
N PHE A 4 -8.13 -16.79 8.51
CA PHE A 4 -7.52 -16.94 7.19
C PHE A 4 -7.46 -18.43 6.83
N SER A 5 -7.86 -18.76 5.59
CA SER A 5 -7.93 -20.14 5.08
C SER A 5 -6.56 -20.79 4.86
N SER A 6 -5.47 -20.02 4.95
CA SER A 6 -4.08 -20.48 4.94
C SER A 6 -3.21 -19.47 5.70
N PRO A 7 -2.09 -19.89 6.33
CA PRO A 7 -1.17 -18.95 6.96
C PRO A 7 -0.59 -18.00 5.89
N LEU A 8 -0.59 -16.71 6.21
CA LEU A 8 0.06 -15.69 5.38
C LEU A 8 1.50 -16.09 5.08
N SER A 9 1.90 -15.90 3.83
CA SER A 9 3.22 -16.26 3.31
C SER A 9 3.84 -15.09 2.56
N TRP A 10 5.12 -15.18 2.24
CA TRP A 10 5.80 -14.15 1.45
C TRP A 10 5.18 -13.97 0.05
N ARG A 11 4.47 -14.98 -0.48
CA ARG A 11 3.75 -14.90 -1.77
C ARG A 11 2.56 -13.96 -1.75
N ASP A 12 2.10 -13.57 -0.57
CA ASP A 12 1.05 -12.58 -0.37
C ASP A 12 1.60 -11.13 -0.45
N SER A 13 2.92 -10.97 -0.63
CA SER A 13 3.53 -9.66 -0.90
C SER A 13 3.34 -9.27 -2.37
N VAL A 14 3.38 -7.97 -2.64
CA VAL A 14 3.49 -7.40 -3.99
C VAL A 14 4.61 -8.07 -4.82
N ALA A 15 4.33 -8.31 -6.10
CA ALA A 15 5.31 -8.87 -7.04
C ALA A 15 6.47 -7.89 -7.30
N PRO A 16 7.74 -8.36 -7.37
CA PRO A 16 8.89 -7.51 -7.64
C PRO A 16 8.76 -6.64 -8.91
N GLU A 17 8.11 -7.15 -9.94
CA GLU A 17 7.87 -6.45 -11.21
C GLU A 17 6.96 -5.24 -11.03
N VAL A 18 5.94 -5.34 -10.16
CA VAL A 18 5.05 -4.22 -9.83
C VAL A 18 5.82 -3.13 -9.07
N ILE A 19 6.72 -3.54 -8.17
CA ILE A 19 7.59 -2.58 -7.47
C ILE A 19 8.52 -1.89 -8.45
N GLN A 20 9.17 -2.63 -9.34
CA GLN A 20 10.07 -2.04 -10.32
C GLN A 20 9.36 -1.05 -11.26
N LEU A 21 8.15 -1.38 -11.71
CA LEU A 21 7.31 -0.45 -12.46
C LEU A 21 6.94 0.78 -11.62
N THR A 22 6.53 0.58 -10.38
CA THR A 22 6.18 1.66 -9.44
C THR A 22 7.36 2.61 -9.23
N LYS A 23 8.57 2.07 -9.03
CA LYS A 23 9.81 2.84 -8.90
C LYS A 23 10.08 3.68 -10.14
N SER A 24 9.90 3.10 -11.33
CA SER A 24 10.06 3.80 -12.61
C SER A 24 9.05 4.96 -12.76
N LEU A 25 7.80 4.75 -12.33
CA LEU A 25 6.77 5.80 -12.34
C LEU A 25 7.07 6.92 -11.34
N ILE A 26 7.49 6.58 -10.12
CA ILE A 26 7.89 7.56 -9.09
C ILE A 26 9.09 8.39 -9.58
N SER A 27 10.07 7.75 -10.21
CA SER A 27 11.25 8.42 -10.77
C SER A 27 10.89 9.43 -11.86
N LEU A 28 9.83 9.20 -12.63
CA LEU A 28 9.34 10.14 -13.64
C LEU A 28 8.42 11.23 -13.07
N TYR A 29 7.63 10.88 -12.04
CA TYR A 29 6.57 11.72 -11.49
C TYR A 29 7.02 12.61 -10.33
N HIS A 30 8.06 12.20 -9.60
CA HIS A 30 8.63 12.89 -8.43
C HIS A 30 7.61 13.29 -7.35
N PRO A 31 6.86 12.34 -6.76
CA PRO A 31 5.92 12.66 -5.69
C PRO A 31 6.61 13.07 -4.38
N SER A 32 6.00 14.05 -3.71
CA SER A 32 6.45 14.57 -2.41
C SER A 32 5.70 13.93 -1.24
N ARG A 33 4.41 13.65 -1.41
CA ARG A 33 3.52 13.15 -0.37
C ARG A 33 2.80 11.90 -0.85
N CYS A 34 3.22 10.76 -0.31
CA CYS A 34 2.77 9.44 -0.71
C CYS A 34 1.90 8.79 0.37
N LEU A 35 0.93 7.99 -0.05
CA LEU A 35 0.15 7.10 0.81
C LEU A 35 0.39 5.65 0.37
N VAL A 36 0.75 4.78 1.30
CA VAL A 36 0.84 3.34 1.08
C VAL A 36 -0.22 2.67 1.95
N ILE A 37 -1.13 1.92 1.34
CA ILE A 37 -2.24 1.26 1.99
C ILE A 37 -1.98 -0.24 1.91
N GLY A 38 -1.70 -0.87 3.07
CA GLY A 38 -1.15 -2.21 3.14
C GLY A 38 0.39 -2.18 3.10
N VAL A 39 1.01 -2.64 4.18
CA VAL A 39 2.47 -2.66 4.35
C VAL A 39 3.00 -4.09 4.33
N PHE A 40 2.32 -5.00 5.02
CA PHE A 40 2.70 -6.37 5.28
C PHE A 40 4.15 -6.48 5.76
N THR A 41 5.04 -7.13 5.02
CA THR A 41 6.47 -7.23 5.35
C THR A 41 7.27 -5.98 4.98
N GLY A 42 6.68 -5.06 4.21
CA GLY A 42 7.26 -3.78 3.83
C GLY A 42 7.88 -3.72 2.44
N LEU A 43 7.77 -4.76 1.60
CA LEU A 43 8.45 -4.80 0.30
C LEU A 43 8.04 -3.63 -0.62
N GLY A 44 6.73 -3.41 -0.79
CA GLY A 44 6.21 -2.27 -1.58
C GLY A 44 6.55 -0.92 -0.96
N LEU A 45 6.35 -0.80 0.36
CA LEU A 45 6.65 0.41 1.13
C LEU A 45 8.12 0.83 0.98
N LEU A 46 9.06 -0.12 1.10
CA LEU A 46 10.49 0.15 1.00
C LEU A 46 10.91 0.48 -0.43
N GLY A 47 10.38 -0.23 -1.43
CA GLY A 47 10.66 0.10 -2.84
C GLY A 47 10.18 1.51 -3.21
N ILE A 48 9.01 1.93 -2.73
CA ILE A 48 8.54 3.30 -2.87
C ILE A 48 9.47 4.26 -2.11
N ALA A 49 9.78 3.95 -0.85
CA ALA A 49 10.64 4.78 -0.01
C ALA A 49 12.03 5.00 -0.59
N GLU A 50 12.58 4.10 -1.40
CA GLU A 50 13.87 4.32 -2.07
C GLU A 50 13.83 5.44 -3.11
N GLU A 51 12.72 5.60 -3.84
CA GLU A 51 12.64 6.50 -5.00
C GLU A 51 12.01 7.87 -4.70
N ILE A 52 11.30 8.03 -3.57
CA ILE A 52 10.72 9.34 -3.25
C ILE A 52 11.83 10.39 -3.10
N GLU A 53 11.50 11.66 -3.33
CA GLU A 53 12.46 12.74 -3.20
C GLU A 53 13.02 12.87 -1.76
N PRO A 54 14.21 13.48 -1.54
CA PRO A 54 14.86 13.49 -0.21
C PRO A 54 14.01 14.06 0.94
N ARG A 55 13.08 14.98 0.64
CA ARG A 55 12.18 15.59 1.63
C ARG A 55 10.75 15.05 1.57
N GLY A 56 10.54 13.99 0.79
CA GLY A 56 9.24 13.35 0.64
C GLY A 56 8.78 12.69 1.94
N LEU A 57 7.47 12.55 2.07
CA LEU A 57 6.81 11.90 3.19
C LEU A 57 5.96 10.74 2.69
N ILE A 58 6.07 9.59 3.35
CA ILE A 58 5.17 8.45 3.16
C ILE A 58 4.33 8.27 4.41
N ILE A 59 3.01 8.36 4.27
CA ILE A 59 2.09 7.84 5.27
C ILE A 59 1.81 6.38 4.88
N ALA A 60 2.07 5.45 5.79
CA ALA A 60 1.84 4.03 5.57
C ALA A 60 0.73 3.54 6.50
N LEU A 61 -0.26 2.84 5.97
CA LEU A 61 -1.38 2.28 6.73
C LEU A 61 -1.26 0.75 6.75
N GLU A 62 -1.39 0.16 7.93
CA GLU A 62 -1.47 -1.28 8.09
C GLU A 62 -2.53 -1.64 9.11
N HIS A 63 -3.25 -2.73 8.88
CA HIS A 63 -4.21 -3.25 9.84
C HIS A 63 -3.47 -3.69 11.13
N PRO A 64 -4.00 -3.39 12.34
CA PRO A 64 -3.34 -3.74 13.60
C PRO A 64 -2.96 -5.22 13.74
N SER A 65 -3.74 -6.12 13.13
CA SER A 65 -3.48 -7.57 13.15
C SER A 65 -2.35 -8.05 12.23
N LEU A 66 -1.81 -7.19 11.36
CA LEU A 66 -0.77 -7.54 10.38
C LEU A 66 0.54 -6.76 10.60
N VAL A 67 0.53 -5.72 11.45
CA VAL A 67 1.71 -4.88 11.70
C VAL A 67 2.95 -5.65 12.16
N GLN A 68 2.76 -6.79 12.85
CA GLN A 68 3.85 -7.64 13.33
C GLN A 68 4.78 -8.10 12.19
N TYR A 69 4.26 -8.33 10.98
CA TYR A 69 5.08 -8.74 9.83
C TYR A 69 6.07 -7.64 9.40
N TRP A 70 5.65 -6.37 9.48
CA TRP A 70 6.53 -5.24 9.21
C TRP A 70 7.62 -5.14 10.29
N GLU A 71 7.23 -5.27 11.56
CA GLU A 71 8.16 -5.20 12.68
C GLU A 71 9.21 -6.31 12.66
N ASP A 72 8.79 -7.53 12.30
CA ASP A 72 9.66 -8.70 12.29
C ASP A 72 10.56 -8.81 11.07
N VAL A 73 10.15 -8.24 9.93
CA VAL A 73 10.88 -8.37 8.67
C VAL A 73 11.42 -7.01 8.23
N GLY A 74 10.57 -6.13 7.70
CA GLY A 74 11.01 -4.88 7.07
C GLY A 74 11.75 -3.95 8.03
N LEU A 75 11.26 -3.76 9.25
CA LEU A 75 11.89 -2.88 10.22
C LEU A 75 13.23 -3.44 10.73
N LYS A 76 13.37 -4.76 10.87
CA LYS A 76 14.66 -5.39 11.24
C LYS A 76 15.67 -5.28 10.10
N LEU A 77 15.27 -5.59 8.87
CA LEU A 77 16.15 -5.52 7.69
C LEU A 77 16.68 -4.10 7.44
N THR A 78 15.81 -3.10 7.56
CA THR A 78 16.20 -1.70 7.37
C THR A 78 17.22 -1.21 8.41
N LYS A 79 17.07 -1.63 9.67
CA LYS A 79 18.03 -1.35 10.74
C LYS A 79 19.38 -2.02 10.49
N MET A 80 19.40 -3.26 10.01
CA MET A 80 20.63 -4.00 9.72
C MET A 80 21.40 -3.40 8.55
N ASN A 81 20.69 -2.95 7.51
CA ASN A 81 21.29 -2.50 6.25
C ASN A 81 21.45 -0.97 6.15
N GLY A 82 21.16 -0.22 7.23
CA GLY A 82 21.34 1.23 7.26
C GLY A 82 20.43 2.01 6.30
N HIS A 83 19.22 1.53 6.03
CA HIS A 83 18.28 2.19 5.10
C HIS A 83 17.82 3.55 5.66
N THR A 84 18.44 4.63 5.21
CA THR A 84 18.17 6.02 5.64
C THR A 84 16.78 6.51 5.21
N HIS A 85 16.22 5.88 4.17
CA HIS A 85 14.92 6.21 3.59
C HIS A 85 13.74 6.00 4.55
N THR A 86 13.91 5.16 5.57
CA THR A 86 12.88 4.87 6.59
C THR A 86 12.50 6.07 7.45
N SER A 87 13.36 7.07 7.57
CA SER A 87 13.07 8.34 8.25
C SER A 87 11.90 9.11 7.64
N ARG A 88 11.51 8.77 6.41
CA ARG A 88 10.42 9.39 5.65
C ARG A 88 9.08 8.68 5.84
N ILE A 89 9.06 7.56 6.57
CA ILE A 89 7.88 6.71 6.76
C ILE A 89 7.19 7.05 8.08
N GLN A 90 5.90 7.38 8.00
CA GLN A 90 4.98 7.50 9.13
C GLN A 90 3.96 6.38 9.08
N LEU A 91 4.25 5.29 9.79
CA LEU A 91 3.35 4.15 9.92
C LEU A 91 2.17 4.47 10.86
N ARG A 92 0.96 4.12 10.43
CA ARG A 92 -0.28 4.19 11.22
C ARG A 92 -0.95 2.82 11.21
N SER A 93 -1.00 2.20 12.37
CA SER A 93 -1.52 0.83 12.53
C SER A 93 -2.31 0.62 13.83
N SER A 94 -2.72 1.71 14.49
CA SER A 94 -3.51 1.66 15.72
C SER A 94 -5.01 1.44 15.48
N GLU A 95 -5.49 1.68 14.26
CA GLU A 95 -6.88 1.52 13.85
C GLU A 95 -6.94 0.76 12.51
N PRO A 96 -8.06 0.12 12.18
CA PRO A 96 -8.27 -0.47 10.86
C PRO A 96 -8.06 0.55 9.72
N ILE A 97 -7.65 0.03 8.56
CA ILE A 97 -7.28 0.85 7.39
C ILE A 97 -8.47 1.68 6.94
N GLU A 98 -9.64 1.08 6.80
CA GLU A 98 -10.88 1.71 6.33
C GLU A 98 -11.25 2.91 7.20
N LYS A 99 -11.08 2.78 8.53
CA LYS A 99 -11.37 3.87 9.47
C LYS A 99 -10.36 5.00 9.35
N THR A 100 -9.08 4.66 9.14
CA THR A 100 -8.01 5.65 9.00
C THR A 100 -8.14 6.41 7.67
N LEU A 101 -8.48 5.71 6.58
CA LEU A 101 -8.74 6.30 5.27
C LEU A 101 -9.95 7.23 5.29
N ALA A 102 -11.07 6.81 5.89
CA ALA A 102 -12.25 7.67 6.02
C ALA A 102 -11.93 8.99 6.75
N LYS A 103 -11.18 8.91 7.86
CA LYS A 103 -10.73 10.10 8.60
C LYS A 103 -9.80 10.98 7.78
N LEU A 104 -8.83 10.38 7.08
CA LEU A 104 -7.93 11.13 6.21
C LEU A 104 -8.72 11.84 5.11
N ALA A 105 -9.61 11.14 4.41
CA ALA A 105 -10.39 11.68 3.29
C ALA A 105 -11.34 12.81 3.72
N ALA A 106 -11.80 12.80 4.97
CA ALA A 106 -12.60 13.87 5.55
C ALA A 106 -11.76 15.12 5.89
N ASN A 107 -10.54 14.95 6.41
CA ASN A 107 -9.74 16.04 6.98
C ASN A 107 -8.67 16.60 6.02
N GLU A 108 -8.17 15.79 5.09
CA GLU A 108 -7.04 16.11 4.21
C GLU A 108 -7.32 15.73 2.73
N PRO A 109 -8.45 16.17 2.13
CA PRO A 109 -8.77 15.83 0.74
C PRO A 109 -7.73 16.41 -0.23
N SER A 110 -7.48 15.71 -1.34
CA SER A 110 -6.53 16.13 -2.39
C SER A 110 -5.13 16.51 -1.88
N ASN A 111 -4.65 15.82 -0.86
CA ASN A 111 -3.39 16.12 -0.19
C ASN A 111 -2.26 15.12 -0.52
N PHE A 112 -2.51 14.14 -1.40
CA PHE A 112 -1.51 13.14 -1.79
C PHE A 112 -1.18 13.22 -3.28
N ASP A 113 0.11 13.15 -3.60
CA ASP A 113 0.62 13.10 -4.97
C ASP A 113 0.53 11.69 -5.54
N PHE A 114 0.78 10.70 -4.70
CA PHE A 114 0.92 9.30 -5.08
C PHE A 114 0.26 8.41 -4.02
N ILE A 115 -0.48 7.40 -4.48
CA ILE A 115 -1.11 6.40 -3.61
C ILE A 115 -0.82 5.01 -4.16
N PHE A 116 -0.40 4.10 -3.30
CA PHE A 116 -0.25 2.67 -3.59
C PHE A 116 -1.26 1.89 -2.75
N LEU A 117 -2.25 1.28 -3.40
CA LEU A 117 -3.33 0.52 -2.78
C LEU A 117 -3.08 -0.98 -2.91
N ASP A 118 -2.76 -1.61 -1.79
CA ASP A 118 -2.41 -3.03 -1.65
C ASP A 118 -2.92 -3.61 -0.31
N ASP A 119 -4.18 -3.34 0.03
CA ASP A 119 -4.79 -3.94 1.22
C ASP A 119 -5.02 -5.45 1.03
N PHE A 120 -4.57 -6.24 2.01
CA PHE A 120 -4.73 -7.70 2.01
C PHE A 120 -6.16 -8.12 2.41
N LYS A 121 -6.81 -7.41 3.33
CA LYS A 121 -8.12 -7.83 3.87
C LYS A 121 -9.25 -7.66 2.87
N ARG A 122 -9.20 -6.62 2.03
CA ARG A 122 -10.05 -6.41 0.83
C ARG A 122 -11.56 -6.36 1.08
N ASP A 123 -12.04 -6.52 2.31
CA ASP A 123 -13.48 -6.50 2.65
C ASP A 123 -14.16 -5.18 2.26
N ASN A 124 -13.42 -4.05 2.28
CA ASN A 124 -13.92 -2.71 2.00
C ASN A 124 -13.21 -2.05 0.79
N TYR A 125 -12.75 -2.84 -0.17
CA TYR A 125 -11.85 -2.35 -1.21
C TYR A 125 -12.41 -1.20 -2.07
N LEU A 126 -13.73 -1.20 -2.32
CA LEU A 126 -14.38 -0.11 -3.06
C LEU A 126 -14.34 1.20 -2.27
N ASP A 127 -14.62 1.14 -0.97
CA ASP A 127 -14.56 2.32 -0.09
C ASP A 127 -13.11 2.83 0.03
N ASP A 128 -12.14 1.91 0.14
CA ASP A 128 -10.72 2.26 0.18
C ASP A 128 -10.28 2.93 -1.13
N TYR A 129 -10.76 2.46 -2.27
CA TYR A 129 -10.57 3.10 -3.57
C TYR A 129 -11.21 4.50 -3.61
N GLU A 130 -12.47 4.65 -3.21
CA GLU A 130 -13.16 5.94 -3.21
C GLU A 130 -12.47 6.97 -2.30
N HIS A 131 -12.06 6.54 -1.11
CA HIS A 131 -11.27 7.36 -0.20
C HIS A 131 -9.91 7.73 -0.80
N SER A 132 -9.23 6.78 -1.46
CA SER A 132 -7.97 7.05 -2.16
C SER A 132 -8.14 8.10 -3.26
N ILE A 133 -9.19 8.02 -4.08
CA ILE A 133 -9.49 9.03 -5.11
C ILE A 133 -9.74 10.41 -4.48
N ARG A 134 -10.48 10.47 -3.36
CA ARG A 134 -10.73 11.74 -2.65
C ARG A 134 -9.46 12.35 -2.03
N LEU A 135 -8.53 11.50 -1.62
CA LEU A 135 -7.24 11.90 -1.05
C LEU A 135 -6.24 12.34 -2.11
N LEU A 136 -6.37 11.82 -3.33
CA LEU A 136 -5.49 12.12 -4.44
C LEU A 136 -5.74 13.53 -4.98
N ARG A 137 -4.66 14.30 -5.18
CA ARG A 137 -4.78 15.60 -5.86
C ARG A 137 -5.02 15.45 -7.35
N ARG A 138 -5.43 16.54 -8.00
CA ARG A 138 -5.45 16.58 -9.48
C ARG A 138 -4.05 16.32 -10.04
N GLY A 139 -3.98 15.44 -11.04
CA GLY A 139 -2.72 14.97 -11.62
C GLY A 139 -1.95 13.98 -10.73
N GLY A 140 -2.56 13.51 -9.64
CA GLY A 140 -2.00 12.46 -8.79
C GLY A 140 -2.01 11.10 -9.46
N LEU A 141 -1.15 10.21 -8.97
CA LEU A 141 -1.04 8.83 -9.44
C LEU A 141 -1.53 7.85 -8.37
N LEU A 142 -2.50 7.00 -8.71
CA LEU A 142 -2.95 5.87 -7.90
C LEU A 142 -2.53 4.57 -8.61
N ILE A 143 -1.75 3.75 -7.92
CA ILE A 143 -1.44 2.38 -8.33
C ILE A 143 -2.24 1.42 -7.46
N ILE A 144 -2.89 0.47 -8.13
CA ILE A 144 -3.73 -0.55 -7.52
C ILE A 144 -3.05 -1.89 -7.80
N ASN A 145 -2.44 -2.51 -6.79
CA ASN A 145 -1.59 -3.69 -7.00
C ASN A 145 -2.41 -4.96 -7.27
N GLN A 146 -3.39 -5.24 -6.43
CA GLN A 146 -4.24 -6.42 -6.56
C GLN A 146 -5.70 -6.01 -6.44
N VAL A 147 -6.38 -5.95 -7.58
CA VAL A 147 -7.84 -5.95 -7.62
C VAL A 147 -8.28 -7.39 -7.58
N GLN A 148 -9.13 -7.74 -6.62
CA GLN A 148 -9.78 -9.04 -6.65
C GLN A 148 -10.76 -9.09 -7.84
N LEU A 149 -10.25 -9.48 -9.00
CA LEU A 149 -11.04 -9.89 -10.17
C LEU A 149 -11.63 -11.29 -9.96
N THR A 150 -12.18 -11.57 -8.77
CA THR A 150 -13.12 -12.70 -8.63
C THR A 150 -14.52 -12.18 -8.92
N SER A 151 -14.73 -11.69 -10.15
CA SER A 151 -16.07 -11.83 -10.71
C SER A 151 -16.18 -13.28 -11.15
N PRO A 152 -17.11 -14.07 -10.59
CA PRO A 152 -17.36 -15.44 -11.06
C PRO A 152 -17.65 -15.49 -12.57
N LEU A 153 -18.14 -14.37 -13.14
CA LEU A 153 -18.41 -14.22 -14.57
C LEU A 153 -17.15 -14.18 -15.45
N ILE A 154 -16.02 -13.74 -14.91
CA ILE A 154 -14.75 -13.74 -15.66
C ILE A 154 -14.13 -15.12 -15.57
N LEU A 155 -14.05 -15.72 -14.37
CA LEU A 155 -13.49 -17.07 -14.19
C LEU A 155 -14.23 -18.14 -15.01
N SER A 156 -15.56 -18.09 -15.07
CA SER A 156 -16.36 -19.04 -15.86
C SER A 156 -16.10 -18.95 -17.37
N SER A 157 -15.67 -17.79 -17.88
CA SER A 157 -15.32 -17.61 -19.29
C SER A 157 -13.93 -18.13 -19.67
N TRP A 158 -13.01 -18.22 -18.69
CA TRP A 158 -11.66 -18.78 -18.89
C TRP A 158 -11.62 -20.30 -18.74
N GLU A 159 -12.46 -20.89 -17.90
CA GLU A 159 -12.59 -22.35 -17.77
C GLU A 159 -13.39 -23.00 -18.92
N ALA A 160 -14.10 -22.19 -19.72
CA ALA A 160 -14.88 -22.63 -20.87
C ALA A 160 -14.12 -22.60 -22.21
N MET A 161 -12.83 -22.24 -22.21
CA MET A 161 -11.92 -22.26 -23.36
C MET A 161 -10.89 -23.39 -23.22
#